data_AF-A0A8T5QQN5-F1
#
_entry.id   AF-A0A8T5QQN5-F1
#
_cell.length_a   1.000
_cell.length_b   1.000
_cell.length_c   1.000
_cell.angle_alpha   90.00
_cell.angle_beta   90.00
_cell.angle_gamma   90.00
#
_symmetry.space_group_name_H-M   'P 1'
#
loop_
_entity.id
_entity.type
_entity.pdbx_description
1 polymer ?
#
loop_
_entity_poly.entity_id
_entity_poly.type
_entity_poly.pdbx_seq_one_letter_code
_entity_poly.pdbx_strand_id
1 'polypeptide(L)' 'MINPIKEDYIWASSHFLTEQLPSGYDKWEEEKFYKFIEDNAWQPFECADPIEIWEHITDLAWSVRKYMGDKNE' A
#
# COMPACT_ATOMS: atom_id res chain seq x y z
N MET A 1 1.38 8.90 18.38
CA MET A 1 1.67 8.21 17.10
C MET A 1 0.60 8.59 16.11
N ILE A 2 0.99 9.20 14.99
CA ILE A 2 0.05 9.50 13.91
C ILE A 2 -0.03 8.24 13.05
N ASN A 3 -1.22 7.64 12.99
CA ASN A 3 -1.44 6.44 12.18
C ASN A 3 -1.71 6.82 10.71
N PRO A 4 -1.37 5.94 9.75
CA PRO A 4 -1.73 6.15 8.35
C PRO A 4 -3.25 6.24 8.18
N ILE A 5 -3.70 7.15 7.32
CA ILE A 5 -5.05 7.16 6.77
C ILE A 5 -5.05 6.43 5.43
N LYS A 6 -6.25 6.15 4.93
CA LYS A 6 -6.48 5.46 3.66
C LYS A 6 -5.71 6.05 2.48
N GLU A 7 -5.63 7.37 2.41
CA GLU A 7 -4.90 8.09 1.36
C GLU A 7 -3.41 7.79 1.39
N ASP A 8 -2.82 7.51 2.56
CA ASP A 8 -1.40 7.16 2.66
C ASP A 8 -1.13 5.79 2.03
N TYR A 9 -2.03 4.81 2.21
CA TYR A 9 -1.91 3.49 1.59
C TYR A 9 -2.12 3.54 0.08
N ILE A 10 -3.10 4.35 -0.37
CA ILE A 10 -3.33 4.58 -1.80
C ILE A 10 -2.07 5.17 -2.44
N TRP A 11 -1.51 6.21 -1.83
CA TRP A 11 -0.28 6.82 -2.30
C TRP A 11 0.91 5.83 -2.26
N ALA A 12 1.09 5.10 -1.15
CA ALA A 12 2.19 4.14 -1.01
C ALA A 12 2.10 3.02 -2.06
N SER A 13 0.90 2.55 -2.39
CA SER A 13 0.70 1.49 -3.38
C SER A 13 1.21 1.82 -4.77
N SER A 14 1.27 3.10 -5.17
CA SER A 14 1.80 3.50 -6.48
C SER A 14 3.31 3.27 -6.64
N HIS A 15 4.02 2.93 -5.56
CA HIS A 15 5.45 2.62 -5.58
C HIS A 15 5.74 1.12 -5.80
N PHE A 16 4.74 0.27 -5.63
CA PHE A 16 4.88 -1.19 -5.71
C PHE A 16 4.00 -1.81 -6.80
N LEU A 17 2.93 -1.11 -7.16
CA LEU A 17 1.96 -1.55 -8.16
C LEU A 17 2.02 -0.70 -9.43
N THR A 18 1.65 -1.29 -10.56
CA THR A 18 1.46 -0.61 -11.84
C THR A 18 0.23 0.30 -11.82
N GLU A 19 -0.79 -0.06 -11.04
CA GLU A 19 -1.95 0.77 -10.72
C GLU A 19 -2.10 0.87 -9.19
N GLN A 20 -2.22 2.10 -8.68
CA GLN A 20 -2.45 2.32 -7.26
C GLN A 20 -3.82 1.79 -6.81
N LEU A 21 -3.95 1.50 -5.52
CA LEU A 21 -5.22 1.12 -4.91
C LEU A 21 -6.29 2.20 -5.14
N PRO A 22 -7.53 1.82 -5.52
CA PRO A 22 -8.61 2.78 -5.67
C PRO A 22 -9.19 3.18 -4.31
N SER A 23 -9.88 4.32 -4.26
CA SER A 23 -10.50 4.87 -3.03
C SER A 23 -11.60 4.01 -2.40
N GLY A 24 -11.83 2.78 -2.85
CA GLY A 24 -12.79 1.82 -2.27
C GLY A 24 -12.19 0.46 -1.94
N TYR A 25 -10.85 0.34 -1.93
CA TYR A 25 -10.17 -0.94 -1.71
C TYR A 25 -10.47 -1.56 -0.32
N ASP A 26 -10.68 -0.72 0.69
CA ASP A 26 -11.00 -1.05 2.07
C ASP A 26 -12.34 -1.77 2.26
N LYS A 27 -13.18 -1.77 1.22
CA LYS A 27 -14.48 -2.45 1.21
C LYS A 27 -14.44 -3.77 0.43
N TRP A 28 -13.28 -4.15 -0.09
CA TRP A 28 -13.14 -5.38 -0.84
C TRP A 28 -12.99 -6.57 0.11
N GLU A 29 -13.49 -7.71 -0.34
CA GLU A 29 -13.14 -9.00 0.25
C GLU A 29 -11.65 -9.27 0.04
N GLU A 30 -11.06 -10.01 0.97
CA GLU A 30 -9.62 -10.31 1.01
C GLU A 30 -9.10 -10.92 -0.29
N GLU A 31 -9.84 -11.87 -0.87
CA GLU A 31 -9.48 -12.51 -2.15
C GLU A 31 -9.38 -11.49 -3.30
N LYS A 32 -10.34 -10.57 -3.40
CA LYS A 32 -10.33 -9.52 -4.42
C LYS A 32 -9.16 -8.55 -4.20
N PHE A 33 -8.87 -8.24 -2.94
CA PHE A 33 -7.80 -7.34 -2.57
C PHE A 33 -6.43 -7.88 -2.97
N TYR A 34 -6.10 -9.11 -2.56
CA TYR A 34 -4.80 -9.70 -2.91
C TYR A 34 -4.69 -10.03 -4.39
N LYS A 35 -5.79 -10.42 -5.04
CA LYS A 35 -5.80 -10.58 -6.50
C LYS A 35 -5.47 -9.27 -7.23
N PHE A 36 -6.00 -8.14 -6.76
CA PHE A 36 -5.65 -6.84 -7.35
C PHE A 36 -4.16 -6.53 -7.19
N ILE A 37 -3.58 -6.83 -6.01
CA ILE A 37 -2.15 -6.62 -5.75
C ILE A 37 -1.29 -7.51 -6.67
N GLU A 38 -1.65 -8.78 -6.81
CA GLU A 38 -0.96 -9.73 -7.70
C GLU A 38 -1.05 -9.28 -9.17
N ASP A 39 -2.25 -8.98 -9.66
CA ASP A 39 -2.50 -8.60 -11.05
C ASP A 39 -1.82 -7.27 -11.43
N ASN A 40 -1.51 -6.41 -10.45
CA ASN A 40 -0.90 -5.10 -10.64
C ASN A 40 0.51 -5.00 -10.05
N ALA A 41 1.16 -6.11 -9.66
CA ALA A 41 2.53 -6.05 -9.15
C ALA A 41 3.47 -5.46 -10.21
N TRP A 42 4.29 -4.47 -9.84
CA TRP A 42 5.30 -3.95 -10.75
C TRP A 42 6.37 -5.03 -11.04
N GLN A 43 7.08 -4.94 -12.17
CA GLN A 43 8.03 -5.96 -12.65
C GLN A 43 8.99 -6.53 -11.58
N PRO A 44 9.56 -5.74 -10.65
CA PRO A 44 10.41 -6.28 -9.58
C PRO A 44 9.68 -7.24 -8.63
N PHE A 45 8.35 -7.17 -8.57
CA PHE A 45 7.45 -7.88 -7.67
C PHE A 45 6.52 -8.87 -8.39
N GLU A 46 6.65 -9.09 -9.71
CA GLU A 46 5.79 -9.97 -10.51
C GLU A 46 5.73 -11.44 -10.02
N CYS A 47 6.72 -11.87 -9.23
CA CYS A 47 6.76 -13.21 -8.63
C CYS A 47 6.72 -13.18 -7.09
N ALA A 48 6.47 -12.02 -6.49
CA ALA A 48 6.37 -11.87 -5.05
C ALA A 48 4.96 -12.25 -4.57
N ASP A 49 4.85 -12.68 -3.31
CA ASP A 49 3.55 -12.95 -2.70
C ASP A 49 2.78 -11.62 -2.53
N PRO A 50 1.49 -11.53 -2.94
CA PRO A 50 0.70 -10.31 -2.77
C PRO A 50 0.57 -9.85 -1.31
N ILE A 51 0.71 -10.76 -0.34
CA ILE A 51 0.75 -10.42 1.09
C ILE A 51 2.05 -9.67 1.41
N GLU A 52 3.20 -10.14 0.93
CA GLU A 52 4.50 -9.47 1.12
C GLU A 52 4.51 -8.08 0.46
N ILE A 53 3.93 -7.95 -0.75
CA ILE A 53 3.77 -6.66 -1.41
C ILE A 53 2.92 -5.72 -0.54
N TRP A 54 1.83 -6.22 0.05
CA TRP A 54 0.99 -5.42 0.94
C TRP A 54 1.71 -4.99 2.22
N GLU A 55 2.56 -5.84 2.79
CA GLU A 55 3.41 -5.47 3.93
C GLU A 55 4.35 -4.32 3.56
N HIS A 56 4.99 -4.36 2.39
CA HIS A 56 5.83 -3.25 1.92
C HIS A 56 5.06 -1.94 1.71
N ILE A 57 3.86 -2.01 1.13
CA ILE A 57 2.97 -0.85 1.00
C ILE A 57 2.64 -0.27 2.38
N THR A 58 2.30 -1.14 3.33
CA THR A 58 1.97 -0.77 4.70
C THR A 58 3.15 -0.10 5.39
N ASP A 59 4.34 -0.69 5.31
CA ASP A 59 5.57 -0.16 5.89
C ASP A 59 5.91 1.23 5.35
N LEU A 60 5.74 1.44 4.03
CA LEU A 60 5.96 2.75 3.42
C LEU A 60 4.95 3.80 3.92
N ALA A 61 3.66 3.45 4.00
CA ALA A 61 2.63 4.34 4.51
C ALA A 61 2.91 4.75 5.97
N TRP A 62 3.30 3.81 6.81
CA TRP A 62 3.71 4.09 8.20
C TRP A 62 4.96 4.96 8.28
N SER A 63 5.98 4.65 7.50
CA SER A 63 7.26 5.36 7.50
C SER A 63 7.09 6.83 7.13
N VAL A 64 6.36 7.12 6.05
CA VAL A 64 6.13 8.50 5.58
C VAL A 64 5.27 9.27 6.57
N ARG A 65 4.21 8.65 7.12
CA ARG A 65 3.35 9.28 8.11
C ARG A 65 4.11 9.66 9.37
N LYS A 66 4.94 8.74 9.86
CA LYS A 66 5.83 9.00 11.00
C LYS A 66 6.79 10.16 10.70
N TYR A 67 7.46 10.11 9.55
CA TYR A 67 8.38 11.17 9.13
C TYR A 67 7.72 12.56 9.03
N MET A 68 6.49 12.63 8.52
CA MET A 68 5.73 13.88 8.48
C MET A 68 5.30 14.35 9.87
N GLY A 69 4.93 13.43 10.76
CA GLY A 69 4.61 13.73 12.16
C GLY A 69 5.80 14.31 12.92
N ASP A 70 6.96 13.66 12.80
CA ASP A 70 8.21 14.06 13.46
C ASP A 70 8.74 15.43 12.96
N LYS A 71 8.30 15.90 11.79
CA LYS A 71 8.65 17.22 11.24
C LYS A 71 7.73 18.37 11.67
N ASN A 72 6.60 18.05 12.29
CA ASN A 72 5.61 19.04 12.73
C ASN A 72 5.70 19.31 14.26
N GLU A 73 6.70 18.76 14.94
CA GLU A 73 7.10 19.04 16.34
C GLU A 73 8.34 19.94 16.38
#